data_AF-A0A2N3QKE4-F1
#
_entry.id   AF-A0A2N3QKE4-F1
#
_cell.length_a   1.000
_cell.length_b   1.000
_cell.length_c   1.000
_cell.angle_alpha   90.00
_cell.angle_beta   90.00
_cell.angle_gamma   90.00
#
_symmetry.space_group_name_H-M   'P 1'
#
loop_
_entity.id
_entity.type
_entity.pdbx_description
1 polymer ?
#
loop_
_entity_poly.entity_id
_entity_poly.type
_entity_poly.pdbx_seq_one_letter_code
_entity_poly.pdbx_strand_id
1 'polypeptide(L)'
;MWQAYTPEVGAPEQLVQARILCETVCSQQSKIKGSDSYPDLAHMAATALGYLTWGVETQRNRYGLGDLGGWPLDLLQIWGKYVSDGHGANLDMWLKAHLGSVSDGMGFGYADALADADAWLIAKYMKEHPSGHSFSEAVKELFQQNQRQRIIRFYDERFGGDASNVSEAFLALSDGIDVGNTNFPITTELLCRAAHVDRMPTDPEARLLAQAYAAFIGNPI
;
A
#
# COMPACT_ATOMS: atom_id res chain seq x y z
N MET A 1 -6.33 -13.82 6.63
CA MET A 1 -6.40 -12.34 6.45
C MET A 1 -6.76 -12.00 5.02
N TRP A 2 -5.95 -12.42 4.04
CA TRP A 2 -6.14 -12.04 2.63
C TRP A 2 -7.53 -12.34 2.05
N GLN A 3 -8.07 -13.55 2.22
CA GLN A 3 -9.42 -13.91 1.72
C GLN A 3 -10.56 -13.08 2.34
N ALA A 4 -10.38 -12.57 3.56
CA ALA A 4 -11.34 -11.66 4.18
C ALA A 4 -11.15 -10.22 3.64
N TYR A 5 -9.90 -9.82 3.40
CA TYR A 5 -9.51 -8.48 2.95
C TYR A 5 -9.78 -8.23 1.46
N THR A 6 -9.63 -9.24 0.62
CA THR A 6 -9.99 -9.20 -0.81
C THR A 6 -10.92 -10.37 -1.12
N PRO A 7 -12.19 -10.30 -0.66
CA PRO A 7 -13.11 -11.40 -0.85
C PRO A 7 -13.35 -11.63 -2.34
N GLU A 8 -13.20 -12.88 -2.77
CA GLU A 8 -13.71 -13.26 -4.07
C GLU A 8 -15.23 -13.12 -4.03
N VAL A 9 -15.77 -12.11 -4.72
CA VAL A 9 -17.22 -12.00 -4.91
C VAL A 9 -17.72 -13.28 -5.58
N GLY A 10 -18.60 -13.99 -4.86
CA GLY A 10 -19.27 -15.19 -5.38
C GLY A 10 -19.89 -14.88 -6.74
N ALA A 11 -19.84 -15.83 -7.67
CA ALA A 11 -20.14 -15.61 -9.07
C ALA A 11 -21.66 -15.63 -9.34
N PRO A 12 -22.36 -14.48 -9.50
CA PRO A 12 -23.57 -14.49 -10.31
C PRO A 12 -23.21 -15.00 -11.70
N GLU A 13 -24.06 -15.85 -12.29
CA GLU A 13 -23.83 -16.47 -13.62
C GLU A 13 -23.43 -15.44 -14.70
N GLN A 14 -23.93 -14.22 -14.57
CA GLN A 14 -23.66 -13.08 -15.45
C GLN A 14 -22.18 -12.63 -15.44
N LEU A 15 -21.44 -12.84 -14.34
CA LEU A 15 -20.02 -12.52 -14.24
C LEU A 15 -19.10 -13.65 -14.73
N VAL A 16 -19.59 -14.89 -14.81
CA VAL A 16 -18.79 -16.03 -15.30
C VAL A 16 -18.38 -15.80 -16.76
N GLN A 17 -19.33 -15.41 -17.60
CA GLN A 17 -19.06 -15.11 -19.02
C GLN A 17 -18.13 -13.90 -19.18
N ALA A 18 -18.31 -12.85 -18.37
CA ALA A 18 -17.42 -11.69 -18.38
C ALA A 18 -15.99 -12.05 -17.98
N ARG A 19 -15.80 -12.95 -16.99
CA ARG A 19 -14.48 -13.45 -16.57
C ARG A 19 -13.82 -14.29 -17.65
N ILE A 20 -14.56 -15.21 -18.29
CA ILE A 20 -14.06 -16.02 -19.41
C ILE A 20 -13.63 -15.12 -20.57
N LEU A 21 -14.44 -14.11 -20.91
CA LEU A 21 -14.09 -13.15 -21.95
C LEU A 21 -12.84 -12.35 -21.59
N CYS A 22 -12.77 -11.84 -20.35
CA CYS A 22 -11.61 -11.12 -19.83
C CYS A 22 -10.34 -11.98 -19.89
N GLU A 23 -10.39 -13.21 -19.37
CA GLU A 23 -9.28 -14.17 -19.42
C GLU A 23 -8.83 -14.46 -20.86
N THR A 24 -9.78 -14.65 -21.77
CA THR A 24 -9.50 -14.87 -23.19
C THR A 24 -8.76 -13.67 -23.79
N VAL A 25 -9.26 -12.45 -23.58
CA VAL A 25 -8.63 -11.23 -24.10
C VAL A 25 -7.25 -11.01 -23.48
N CYS A 26 -7.12 -11.17 -22.16
CA CYS A 26 -5.85 -11.05 -21.44
C CYS A 26 -4.82 -12.10 -21.89
N SER A 27 -5.25 -13.33 -22.20
CA SER A 27 -4.36 -14.40 -22.67
C SER A 27 -3.75 -14.11 -24.06
N GLN A 28 -4.39 -13.24 -24.83
CA GLN A 28 -3.91 -12.78 -26.14
C GLN A 28 -2.95 -11.59 -26.04
N GLN A 29 -2.91 -10.91 -24.90
CA GLN A 29 -1.97 -9.81 -24.68
C GLN A 29 -0.59 -10.33 -24.32
N SER A 30 0.43 -9.49 -24.53
CA SER A 30 1.77 -9.75 -24.01
C SER A 30 1.72 -10.01 -22.51
N LYS A 31 2.46 -11.01 -22.03
CA LYS A 31 2.57 -11.28 -20.59
C LYS A 31 3.22 -10.09 -19.89
N ILE A 32 2.42 -9.37 -19.11
CA ILE A 32 2.89 -8.24 -18.28
C ILE A 32 3.41 -8.69 -16.91
N LYS A 33 2.89 -9.80 -16.37
CA LYS A 33 3.32 -10.36 -15.09
C LYS A 33 4.76 -10.92 -15.23
N GLY A 34 5.68 -10.35 -14.46
CA GLY A 34 7.11 -10.70 -14.51
C GLY A 34 7.86 -10.07 -15.70
N SER A 35 7.28 -9.05 -16.34
CA SER A 35 7.97 -8.23 -17.34
C SER A 35 8.50 -6.94 -16.73
N ASP A 36 9.46 -6.29 -17.39
CA ASP A 36 10.04 -5.02 -16.95
C ASP A 36 9.09 -3.81 -17.11
N SER A 37 7.85 -4.02 -17.57
CA SER A 37 6.91 -2.92 -17.83
C SER A 37 6.39 -2.24 -16.56
N TYR A 38 6.30 -2.99 -15.45
CA TYR A 38 5.85 -2.49 -14.16
C TYR A 38 6.46 -3.32 -13.02
N PRO A 39 7.14 -2.69 -12.04
CA PRO A 39 7.91 -3.42 -11.02
C PRO A 39 7.12 -4.45 -10.21
N ASP A 40 5.96 -4.06 -9.65
CA ASP A 40 5.08 -5.00 -8.92
C ASP A 40 3.60 -4.80 -9.23
N LEU A 41 3.16 -5.39 -10.34
CA LEU A 41 1.78 -5.28 -10.79
C LEU A 41 0.81 -6.05 -9.86
N ALA A 42 1.27 -7.14 -9.25
CA ALA A 42 0.43 -7.99 -8.43
C ALA A 42 0.10 -7.30 -7.12
N HIS A 43 1.09 -6.67 -6.49
CA HIS A 43 0.92 -5.82 -5.32
C HIS A 43 -0.03 -4.67 -5.66
N MET A 44 0.22 -3.90 -6.72
CA MET A 44 -0.63 -2.75 -7.07
C MET A 44 -2.10 -3.15 -7.24
N ALA A 45 -2.36 -4.24 -7.97
CA ALA A 45 -3.72 -4.73 -8.19
C ALA A 45 -4.40 -5.19 -6.88
N ALA A 46 -3.64 -5.83 -6.00
CA ALA A 46 -4.07 -6.30 -4.69
C ALA A 46 -4.44 -5.12 -3.77
N THR A 47 -3.58 -4.09 -3.69
CA THR A 47 -3.83 -2.86 -2.92
C THR A 47 -5.02 -2.08 -3.48
N ALA A 48 -5.11 -1.93 -4.81
CA ALA A 48 -6.23 -1.27 -5.47
C ALA A 48 -7.56 -1.98 -5.18
N LEU A 49 -7.58 -3.31 -5.19
CA LEU A 49 -8.77 -4.07 -4.82
C LEU A 49 -9.17 -3.85 -3.35
N GLY A 50 -8.19 -3.71 -2.45
CA GLY A 50 -8.41 -3.30 -1.06
C GLY A 50 -9.16 -1.97 -0.98
N TYR A 51 -8.69 -0.94 -1.69
CA TYR A 51 -9.37 0.35 -1.77
C TYR A 51 -10.77 0.28 -2.38
N LEU A 52 -10.96 -0.50 -3.44
CA LEU A 52 -12.28 -0.67 -4.08
C LEU A 52 -13.28 -1.42 -3.18
N THR A 53 -12.79 -2.28 -2.29
CA THR A 53 -13.62 -3.07 -1.37
C THR A 53 -13.97 -2.29 -0.11
N TRP A 54 -12.97 -1.64 0.50
CA TRP A 54 -13.09 -1.05 1.83
C TRP A 54 -13.17 0.48 1.83
N GLY A 55 -13.02 1.10 0.67
CA GLY A 55 -13.05 2.54 0.48
C GLY A 55 -11.66 3.17 0.42
N VAL A 56 -11.60 4.31 -0.27
CA VAL A 56 -10.40 5.16 -0.39
C VAL A 56 -10.44 6.22 0.70
N GLU A 57 -9.47 6.18 1.61
CA GLU A 57 -9.27 7.23 2.61
C GLU A 57 -8.62 8.46 1.97
N THR A 58 -9.22 9.63 2.20
CA THR A 58 -8.79 10.92 1.65
C THR A 58 -8.53 11.95 2.75
N GLN A 59 -8.84 11.63 4.01
CA GLN A 59 -8.39 12.39 5.16
C GLN A 59 -6.90 12.17 5.34
N ARG A 60 -6.15 13.28 5.33
CA ARG A 60 -4.70 13.24 5.19
C ARG A 60 -3.98 12.55 6.34
N ASN A 61 -4.52 12.68 7.55
CA ASN A 61 -3.88 12.22 8.78
C ASN A 61 -4.50 10.95 9.38
N ARG A 62 -5.29 10.20 8.61
CA ARG A 62 -5.88 8.93 9.02
C ARG A 62 -5.51 7.84 8.03
N TYR A 63 -5.44 6.60 8.49
CA TYR A 63 -5.52 5.43 7.62
C TYR A 63 -6.98 4.98 7.48
N GLY A 64 -7.31 4.32 6.39
CA GLY A 64 -8.57 3.60 6.20
C GLY A 64 -8.33 2.11 6.03
N LEU A 65 -9.40 1.32 6.11
CA LEU A 65 -9.31 -0.12 5.91
C LEU A 65 -8.75 -0.48 4.52
N GLY A 66 -9.03 0.31 3.49
CA GLY A 66 -8.44 0.11 2.15
C GLY A 66 -6.93 0.31 2.08
N ASP A 67 -6.32 1.04 3.04
CA ASP A 67 -4.87 1.21 3.12
C ASP A 67 -4.16 -0.07 3.59
N LEU A 68 -4.85 -0.99 4.28
CA LEU A 68 -4.23 -2.20 4.85
C LEU A 68 -3.68 -3.17 3.80
N GLY A 69 -3.96 -2.94 2.53
CA GLY A 69 -3.44 -3.74 1.43
C GLY A 69 -2.03 -3.35 1.00
N GLY A 70 -1.51 -2.24 1.52
CA GLY A 70 -0.27 -1.63 1.05
C GLY A 70 0.53 -0.93 2.16
N TRP A 71 0.83 0.35 1.94
CA TRP A 71 1.87 1.10 2.65
C TRP A 71 1.97 0.92 4.16
N PRO A 72 0.89 0.92 4.97
CA PRO A 72 1.07 0.87 6.40
C PRO A 72 1.39 -0.56 6.87
N LEU A 73 1.00 -1.60 6.13
CA LEU A 73 1.43 -2.96 6.42
C LEU A 73 2.84 -3.24 5.89
N ASP A 74 3.24 -2.68 4.76
CA ASP A 74 4.63 -2.79 4.30
C ASP A 74 5.58 -2.06 5.24
N LEU A 75 5.15 -0.94 5.82
CA LEU A 75 5.88 -0.25 6.87
C LEU A 75 6.04 -1.11 8.15
N LEU A 76 5.08 -1.99 8.43
CA LEU A 76 5.20 -3.00 9.50
C LEU A 76 6.08 -4.18 9.08
N GLN A 77 6.10 -4.56 7.79
CA GLN A 77 7.00 -5.63 7.31
C GLN A 77 8.47 -5.20 7.43
N ILE A 78 8.81 -3.99 7.03
CA ILE A 78 10.18 -3.46 7.21
C ILE A 78 10.53 -3.26 8.69
N TRP A 79 9.57 -2.91 9.55
CA TRP A 79 9.75 -2.96 11.01
C TRP A 79 10.11 -4.37 11.49
N GLY A 80 9.41 -5.40 11.03
CA GLY A 80 9.73 -6.78 11.38
C GLY A 80 11.10 -7.24 10.91
N LYS A 81 11.52 -6.78 9.74
CA LYS A 81 12.88 -6.97 9.23
C LYS A 81 13.92 -6.27 10.09
N TYR A 82 13.67 -5.05 10.54
CA TYR A 82 14.55 -4.38 11.49
C TYR A 82 14.66 -5.14 12.82
N VAL A 83 13.56 -5.65 13.37
CA VAL A 83 13.56 -6.41 14.64
C VAL A 83 14.38 -7.70 14.52
N SER A 84 14.28 -8.39 13.37
CA SER A 84 15.00 -9.65 13.14
C SER A 84 16.46 -9.46 12.73
N ASP A 85 16.73 -8.56 11.78
CA ASP A 85 18.01 -8.45 11.07
C ASP A 85 18.77 -7.15 11.39
N GLY A 86 18.16 -6.20 12.12
CA GLY A 86 18.77 -4.91 12.44
C GLY A 86 19.89 -4.98 13.48
N HIS A 87 19.94 -6.05 14.29
CA HIS A 87 21.02 -6.36 15.23
C HIS A 87 21.51 -5.19 16.12
N GLY A 88 20.58 -4.34 16.60
CA GLY A 88 20.89 -3.19 17.45
C GLY A 88 21.41 -1.96 16.71
N ALA A 89 21.34 -1.94 15.38
CA ALA A 89 21.54 -0.73 14.59
C ALA A 89 20.57 0.37 15.03
N ASN A 90 20.94 1.62 14.81
CA ASN A 90 20.01 2.73 14.99
C ASN A 90 18.90 2.65 13.93
N LEU A 91 17.63 2.63 14.36
CA LEU A 91 16.46 2.49 13.48
C LEU A 91 16.46 3.49 12.32
N ASP A 92 16.74 4.77 12.56
CA ASP A 92 16.73 5.81 11.51
C ASP A 92 17.83 5.55 10.46
N MET A 93 19.04 5.19 10.89
CA MET A 93 20.12 4.82 9.95
C MET A 93 19.79 3.55 9.17
N TRP A 94 19.17 2.57 9.81
CA TRP A 94 18.78 1.32 9.18
C TRP A 94 17.68 1.55 8.12
N LEU A 95 16.64 2.33 8.45
CA LEU A 95 15.59 2.68 7.50
C LEU A 95 16.13 3.46 6.30
N LYS A 96 17.05 4.41 6.51
CA LYS A 96 17.70 5.15 5.41
C LYS A 96 18.46 4.25 4.43
N ALA A 97 18.95 3.10 4.88
CA ALA A 97 19.70 2.16 4.04
C ALA A 97 18.78 1.19 3.27
N HIS A 98 17.59 0.91 3.80
CA HIS A 98 16.78 -0.23 3.37
C HIS A 98 15.39 0.14 2.83
N LEU A 99 14.76 1.19 3.36
CA LEU A 99 13.44 1.61 2.91
C LEU A 99 13.50 2.14 1.48
N GLY A 100 12.65 1.59 0.61
CA GLY A 100 12.65 1.96 -0.81
C GLY A 100 13.85 1.39 -1.58
N SER A 101 14.57 0.43 -1.02
CA SER A 101 15.63 -0.28 -1.74
C SER A 101 15.07 -1.07 -2.93
N VAL A 102 15.83 -1.13 -4.01
CA VAL A 102 15.45 -1.86 -5.24
C VAL A 102 15.88 -3.33 -5.22
N SER A 103 16.66 -3.78 -4.24
CA SER A 103 17.33 -5.09 -4.34
C SER A 103 17.64 -5.84 -3.04
N ASP A 104 17.50 -5.23 -1.86
CA ASP A 104 17.91 -5.90 -0.62
C ASP A 104 16.83 -6.81 0.01
N GLY A 105 15.58 -6.67 -0.40
CA GLY A 105 14.47 -7.51 0.08
C GLY A 105 14.13 -7.29 1.56
N MET A 106 14.37 -6.09 2.10
CA MET A 106 14.15 -5.77 3.52
C MET A 106 12.70 -5.35 3.85
N GLY A 107 11.73 -5.84 3.08
CA GLY A 107 10.30 -5.81 3.43
C GLY A 107 9.49 -4.62 2.91
N PHE A 108 10.12 -3.49 2.55
CA PHE A 108 9.41 -2.37 1.90
C PHE A 108 10.28 -1.71 0.84
N GLY A 109 10.24 -2.26 -0.37
CA GLY A 109 11.08 -1.82 -1.50
C GLY A 109 10.47 -0.69 -2.32
N TYR A 110 11.25 -0.21 -3.31
CA TYR A 110 10.77 0.82 -4.24
C TYR A 110 9.53 0.38 -5.02
N ALA A 111 9.51 -0.89 -5.44
CA ALA A 111 8.43 -1.48 -6.22
C ALA A 111 7.11 -1.50 -5.44
N ASP A 112 7.16 -1.83 -4.15
CA ASP A 112 6.01 -1.84 -3.24
C ASP A 112 5.47 -0.42 -3.05
N ALA A 113 6.35 0.55 -2.75
CA ALA A 113 5.92 1.93 -2.56
C ALA A 113 5.30 2.55 -3.83
N LEU A 114 5.83 2.19 -5.01
CA LEU A 114 5.22 2.57 -6.29
C LEU A 114 3.85 1.91 -6.48
N ALA A 115 3.74 0.62 -6.16
CA ALA A 115 2.50 -0.13 -6.24
C ALA A 115 1.40 0.47 -5.36
N ASP A 116 1.75 0.85 -4.12
CA ASP A 116 0.84 1.51 -3.19
C ASP A 116 0.38 2.88 -3.67
N ALA A 117 1.34 3.70 -4.12
CA ALA A 117 1.07 5.02 -4.65
C ALA A 117 0.13 4.95 -5.85
N ASP A 118 0.44 4.09 -6.82
CA ASP A 118 -0.37 3.93 -8.02
C ASP A 118 -1.76 3.36 -7.69
N ALA A 119 -1.84 2.39 -6.77
CA ALA A 119 -3.11 1.81 -6.32
C ALA A 119 -4.05 2.86 -5.71
N TRP A 120 -3.54 3.69 -4.79
CA TRP A 120 -4.35 4.74 -4.17
C TRP A 120 -4.77 5.82 -5.18
N LEU A 121 -3.85 6.27 -6.05
CA LEU A 121 -4.13 7.29 -7.06
C LEU A 121 -5.19 6.81 -8.07
N ILE A 122 -5.09 5.56 -8.53
CA ILE A 122 -6.09 4.96 -9.42
C ILE A 122 -7.44 4.86 -8.71
N ALA A 123 -7.48 4.32 -7.49
CA ALA A 123 -8.72 4.15 -6.76
C ALA A 123 -9.39 5.49 -6.41
N LYS A 124 -8.61 6.50 -6.03
CA LYS A 124 -9.08 7.88 -5.83
C LYS A 124 -9.68 8.45 -7.11
N TYR A 125 -8.97 8.35 -8.24
CA TYR A 125 -9.49 8.83 -9.52
C TYR A 125 -10.82 8.18 -9.86
N MET A 126 -10.94 6.86 -9.72
CA MET A 126 -12.17 6.12 -10.00
C MET A 126 -13.33 6.53 -9.09
N LYS A 127 -13.05 6.82 -7.81
CA LYS A 127 -14.02 7.35 -6.83
C LYS A 127 -14.49 8.75 -7.22
N GLU A 128 -13.59 9.60 -7.69
CA GLU A 128 -13.89 10.99 -8.10
C GLU A 128 -14.55 11.08 -9.48
N HIS A 129 -14.35 10.08 -10.35
CA HIS A 129 -14.86 10.03 -11.73
C HIS A 129 -15.60 8.71 -12.01
N PRO A 130 -16.82 8.51 -11.47
CA PRO A 130 -17.55 7.27 -11.64
C PRO A 130 -17.94 7.04 -13.12
N SER A 131 -17.33 6.04 -13.75
CA SER A 131 -17.53 5.71 -15.17
C SER A 131 -17.12 4.27 -15.45
N GLY A 132 -17.69 3.65 -16.49
CA GLY A 132 -17.22 2.35 -17.00
C GLY A 132 -15.81 2.40 -17.61
N HIS A 133 -15.28 3.60 -17.84
CA HIS A 133 -13.94 3.84 -18.39
C HIS A 133 -12.95 4.39 -17.36
N SER A 134 -13.38 4.62 -16.11
CA SER A 134 -12.59 5.36 -15.11
C SER A 134 -11.23 4.73 -14.83
N PHE A 135 -11.14 3.40 -14.78
CA PHE A 135 -9.87 2.69 -14.62
C PHE A 135 -8.91 2.96 -15.79
N SER A 136 -9.39 2.83 -17.03
CA SER A 136 -8.56 3.05 -18.22
C SER A 136 -8.10 4.51 -18.35
N GLU A 137 -8.94 5.46 -17.94
CA GLU A 137 -8.61 6.88 -17.89
C GLU A 137 -7.57 7.17 -16.80
N ALA A 138 -7.76 6.63 -15.60
CA ALA A 138 -6.83 6.76 -14.48
C ALA A 138 -5.44 6.27 -14.84
N VAL A 139 -5.33 5.05 -15.39
CA VAL A 139 -4.04 4.47 -15.82
C VAL A 139 -3.41 5.33 -16.92
N LYS A 140 -4.20 5.78 -17.91
CA LYS A 140 -3.69 6.60 -19.01
C LYS A 140 -3.19 7.97 -18.54
N GLU A 141 -3.85 8.59 -17.57
CA GLU A 141 -3.37 9.85 -16.97
C GLU A 141 -2.10 9.61 -16.16
N LEU A 142 -2.16 8.64 -15.25
CA LEU A 142 -1.12 8.39 -14.28
C LEU A 142 0.21 8.01 -14.95
N PHE A 143 0.16 7.19 -16.00
CA PHE A 143 1.35 6.71 -16.72
C PHE A 143 1.97 7.74 -17.67
N GLN A 144 1.42 8.96 -17.75
CA GLN A 144 2.14 10.10 -18.36
C GLN A 144 3.28 10.59 -17.47
N GLN A 145 3.26 10.23 -16.19
CA GLN A 145 4.28 10.56 -15.20
C GLN A 145 5.27 9.41 -15.04
N ASN A 146 6.54 9.72 -14.80
CA ASN A 146 7.52 8.71 -14.42
C ASN A 146 7.26 8.21 -12.98
N GLN A 147 7.85 7.07 -12.61
CA GLN A 147 7.60 6.40 -11.33
C GLN A 147 7.80 7.32 -10.12
N ARG A 148 8.91 8.07 -10.09
CA ARG A 148 9.23 9.04 -9.04
C ARG A 148 8.15 10.12 -8.89
N GLN A 149 7.66 10.67 -10.00
CA GLN A 149 6.60 11.68 -9.98
C GLN A 149 5.30 11.15 -9.38
N ARG A 150 4.97 9.87 -9.62
CA ARG A 150 3.75 9.26 -9.09
C ARG A 150 3.81 9.03 -7.58
N ILE A 151 4.97 8.59 -7.06
CA ILE A 151 5.18 8.46 -5.61
C ILE A 151 5.08 9.84 -4.93
N ILE A 152 5.70 10.87 -5.51
CA ILE A 152 5.59 12.25 -4.98
C ILE A 152 4.13 12.73 -5.03
N ARG A 153 3.43 12.52 -6.15
CA ARG A 153 2.00 12.87 -6.28
C ARG A 153 1.15 12.17 -5.23
N PHE A 154 1.42 10.90 -4.94
CA PHE A 154 0.76 10.19 -3.86
C PHE A 154 1.01 10.88 -2.51
N TYR A 155 2.25 11.23 -2.18
CA TYR A 155 2.56 11.94 -0.94
C TYR A 155 1.79 13.28 -0.83
N ASP A 156 1.78 14.07 -1.90
CA ASP A 156 1.10 15.36 -1.96
C ASP A 156 -0.43 15.23 -1.85
N GLU A 157 -1.04 14.27 -2.56
CA GLU A 157 -2.50 14.12 -2.56
C GLU A 157 -3.02 13.37 -1.32
N ARG A 158 -2.35 12.28 -0.92
CA ARG A 158 -2.78 11.42 0.21
C ARG A 158 -2.53 12.07 1.55
N PHE A 159 -1.38 12.71 1.70
CA PHE A 159 -0.90 13.23 2.99
C PHE A 159 -0.68 14.75 2.98
N GLY A 160 -0.99 15.43 1.88
CA GLY A 160 -0.80 16.89 1.78
C GLY A 160 0.66 17.31 1.73
N GLY A 161 1.59 16.40 1.42
CA GLY A 161 3.02 16.68 1.45
C GLY A 161 3.56 16.94 2.88
N ASP A 162 2.89 16.39 3.91
CA ASP A 162 3.24 16.62 5.32
C ASP A 162 3.54 15.30 6.04
N ALA A 163 4.75 15.19 6.59
CA ALA A 163 5.20 14.02 7.33
C ALA A 163 4.43 13.79 8.64
N SER A 164 3.84 14.85 9.21
CA SER A 164 3.00 14.75 10.41
C SER A 164 1.72 13.96 10.11
N ASN A 165 1.14 14.16 8.93
CA ASN A 165 -0.05 13.43 8.49
C ASN A 165 0.24 11.93 8.32
N VAL A 166 1.41 11.58 7.75
CA VAL A 166 1.86 10.18 7.66
C VAL A 166 2.04 9.57 9.06
N SER A 167 2.65 10.34 9.97
CA SER A 167 2.89 9.90 11.35
C SER A 167 1.60 9.66 12.12
N GLU A 168 0.63 10.57 12.03
CA GLU A 168 -0.69 10.42 12.67
C GLU A 168 -1.45 9.21 12.12
N ALA A 169 -1.45 9.03 10.80
CA ALA A 169 -2.10 7.89 10.16
C ALA A 169 -1.48 6.55 10.61
N PHE A 170 -0.15 6.45 10.63
CA PHE A 170 0.53 5.21 11.01
C PHE A 170 0.45 4.92 12.51
N LEU A 171 0.53 5.95 13.36
CA LEU A 171 0.37 5.78 14.81
C LEU A 171 -1.00 5.20 15.17
N ALA A 172 -2.06 5.68 14.52
CA ALA A 172 -3.40 5.16 14.73
C ALA A 172 -3.46 3.65 14.41
N LEU A 173 -2.80 3.18 13.35
CA LEU A 173 -2.71 1.75 13.05
C LEU A 173 -1.84 0.99 14.06
N SER A 174 -0.75 1.60 14.52
CA SER A 174 0.19 0.93 15.45
C SER A 174 -0.44 0.60 16.80
N ASP A 175 -1.51 1.31 17.19
CA ASP A 175 -2.35 1.02 18.36
C ASP A 175 -3.37 -0.11 18.09
N GLY A 176 -3.56 -0.52 16.83
CA GLY A 176 -4.51 -1.54 16.39
C GLY A 176 -5.31 -1.13 15.16
N ILE A 177 -6.04 -2.08 14.58
CA ILE A 177 -7.02 -1.82 13.52
C ILE A 177 -8.35 -1.41 14.16
N ASP A 178 -8.82 -0.23 13.77
CA ASP A 178 -10.12 0.32 14.13
C ASP A 178 -11.22 -0.38 13.33
N VAL A 179 -12.24 -0.92 14.01
CA VAL A 179 -13.46 -1.42 13.36
C VAL A 179 -14.64 -0.62 13.90
N GLY A 180 -15.12 0.36 13.12
CA GLY A 180 -16.08 1.35 13.59
C GLY A 180 -15.43 2.43 14.45
N ASN A 181 -16.02 2.81 15.58
CA ASN A 181 -15.47 3.79 16.53
C ASN A 181 -14.69 3.12 17.68
N THR A 182 -14.23 1.88 17.48
CA THR A 182 -13.59 1.09 18.53
C THR A 182 -12.34 0.44 17.97
N ASN A 183 -11.21 0.73 18.60
CA ASN A 183 -9.97 0.00 18.37
C ASN A 183 -10.19 -1.44 18.85
N PHE A 184 -10.02 -2.43 17.96
CA PHE A 184 -10.14 -3.85 18.34
C PHE A 184 -8.74 -4.40 18.66
N PRO A 185 -8.32 -4.46 19.94
CA PRO A 185 -6.96 -4.88 20.33
C PRO A 185 -6.58 -6.31 19.91
N ILE A 186 -7.55 -7.15 19.51
CA ILE A 186 -7.31 -8.48 18.88
C ILE A 186 -6.50 -8.35 17.58
N THR A 187 -6.48 -7.16 16.97
CA THR A 187 -5.83 -6.91 15.69
C THR A 187 -4.33 -6.67 15.83
N THR A 188 -3.82 -6.25 16.99
CA THR A 188 -2.36 -6.09 17.19
C THR A 188 -1.64 -7.44 17.12
N GLU A 189 -2.23 -8.51 17.63
CA GLU A 189 -1.68 -9.87 17.46
C GLU A 189 -1.66 -10.28 15.99
N LEU A 190 -2.69 -9.91 15.21
CA LEU A 190 -2.73 -10.16 13.77
C LEU A 190 -1.67 -9.36 13.01
N LEU A 191 -1.47 -8.09 13.38
CA LEU A 191 -0.44 -7.22 12.81
C LEU A 191 0.97 -7.73 13.15
N CYS A 192 1.21 -8.12 14.40
CA CYS A 192 2.45 -8.76 14.84
C CYS A 192 2.76 -10.02 14.02
N ARG A 193 1.76 -10.90 13.83
CA ARG A 193 1.92 -12.10 12.98
C ARG A 193 2.22 -11.76 11.52
N ALA A 194 1.57 -10.74 10.97
CA ALA A 194 1.81 -10.29 9.60
C ALA A 194 3.22 -9.70 9.42
N ALA A 195 3.73 -9.01 10.45
CA ALA A 195 5.07 -8.45 10.47
C ALA A 195 6.15 -9.42 10.98
N HIS A 196 5.78 -10.64 11.38
CA HIS A 196 6.70 -11.63 11.98
C HIS A 196 7.45 -11.10 13.21
N VAL A 197 6.76 -10.37 14.10
CA VAL A 197 7.30 -9.81 15.34
C VAL A 197 6.48 -10.22 16.55
N ASP A 198 7.11 -10.17 17.73
CA ASP A 198 6.42 -10.42 19.01
C ASP A 198 5.77 -9.15 19.60
N ARG A 199 6.08 -7.97 19.03
CA ARG A 199 5.50 -6.69 19.45
C ARG A 199 5.37 -5.69 18.30
N MET A 200 4.38 -4.82 18.43
CA MET A 200 4.27 -3.60 17.63
C MET A 200 5.40 -2.61 17.98
N PRO A 201 5.75 -1.68 17.07
CA PRO A 201 6.64 -0.58 17.41
C PRO A 201 6.02 0.27 18.53
N THR A 202 6.86 0.81 19.40
CA THR A 202 6.46 1.84 20.38
C THR A 202 6.16 3.15 19.65
N ASP A 203 5.43 4.09 20.27
CA ASP A 203 5.11 5.39 19.65
C ASP A 203 6.35 6.11 19.07
N PRO A 204 7.52 6.17 19.76
CA PRO A 204 8.71 6.77 19.16
C PRO A 204 9.23 6.01 17.93
N GLU A 205 9.21 4.68 17.94
CA GLU A 205 9.62 3.85 16.81
C GLU A 205 8.65 4.00 15.63
N ALA A 206 7.34 4.03 15.89
CA ALA A 206 6.31 4.23 14.89
C ALA A 206 6.43 5.61 14.22
N ARG A 207 6.73 6.66 15.00
CA ARG A 207 7.02 8.00 14.45
C ARG A 207 8.25 7.99 13.57
N LEU A 208 9.33 7.31 13.97
CA LEU A 208 10.55 7.21 13.15
C LEU A 208 10.28 6.47 11.83
N LEU A 209 9.53 5.36 11.87
CA LEU A 209 9.10 4.63 10.68
C LEU A 209 8.32 5.54 9.72
N ALA A 210 7.30 6.23 10.23
CA ALA A 210 6.46 7.11 9.43
C ALA A 210 7.22 8.32 8.87
N GLN A 211 8.15 8.89 9.64
CA GLN A 211 9.00 10.00 9.19
C GLN A 211 9.99 9.56 8.10
N ALA A 212 10.60 8.38 8.25
CA ALA A 212 11.47 7.82 7.23
C ALA A 212 10.69 7.54 5.94
N TYR A 213 9.48 6.98 6.06
CA TYR A 213 8.60 6.77 4.91
C TYR A 213 8.21 8.08 4.23
N ALA A 214 7.76 9.08 4.99
CA ALA A 214 7.42 10.40 4.46
C ALA A 214 8.61 11.05 3.72
N ALA A 215 9.82 10.96 4.29
CA ALA A 215 11.03 11.48 3.66
C ALA A 215 11.35 10.76 2.34
N PHE A 216 11.18 9.44 2.30
CA PHE A 216 11.35 8.64 1.09
C PHE A 216 10.33 9.00 0.02
N ILE A 217 9.02 8.98 0.32
CA ILE A 217 7.99 9.26 -0.71
C ILE A 217 7.97 10.72 -1.16
N GLY A 218 8.43 11.65 -0.33
CA GLY A 218 8.62 13.05 -0.71
C GLY A 218 9.85 13.28 -1.59
N ASN A 219 10.84 12.39 -1.55
CA ASN A 219 11.99 12.44 -2.44
C ASN A 219 12.49 11.02 -2.80
N PRO A 220 11.76 10.28 -3.65
CA PRO A 220 12.13 8.93 -4.02
C PRO A 220 13.41 8.98 -4.85
N ILE A 221 14.29 8.00 -4.63
CA ILE A 221 15.57 7.84 -5.33
C ILE A 221 15.33 7.46 -6.79
#